data_AF-A0A6N8DLE0-F1
#
_entry.id   AF-A0A6N8DLE0-F1
#
_cell.length_a   1.000
_cell.length_b   1.000
_cell.length_c   1.000
_cell.angle_alpha   90.00
_cell.angle_beta   90.00
_cell.angle_gamma   90.00
#
_symmetry.space_group_name_H-M   'P 1'
#
loop_
_entity.id
_entity.type
_entity.pdbx_description
1 polymer ?
#
loop_
_entity_poly.entity_id
_entity_poly.type
_entity_poly.pdbx_seq_one_letter_code
_entity_poly.pdbx_strand_id
1 'polypeptide(L)'
;MSRSAVFVVTLSKASTQTVTVAYTTAPGTAVAPSDFTAESGTLTFLPGQTTKQIMVPVRDTLPGTVDEEFTVVLSAPTNATLATSSAPCTIPGEDALSGPVVSINNVSVPNP
;
A
#
# COMPACT_ATOMS: atom_id res chain seq x y z
N MET A 1 -10.99 10.37 13.46
CA MET A 1 -10.52 11.07 12.25
C MET A 1 -10.35 10.01 11.17
N SER A 2 -10.69 10.28 9.91
CA SER A 2 -10.51 9.28 8.84
C SER A 2 -9.04 9.22 8.43
N ARG A 3 -8.36 8.10 8.67
CA ARG A 3 -6.98 7.84 8.19
C ARG A 3 -7.06 7.20 6.81
N SER A 4 -6.03 7.39 5.98
CA SER A 4 -5.91 6.68 4.70
C SER A 4 -4.56 6.01 4.57
N ALA A 5 -4.54 4.77 4.09
CA ALA A 5 -3.35 4.14 3.59
C ALA A 5 -3.04 4.70 2.20
N VAL A 6 -1.79 5.11 1.98
CA VAL A 6 -1.34 5.71 0.71
C VAL A 6 -0.34 4.77 0.04
N PHE A 7 -0.72 4.25 -1.12
CA PHE A 7 0.15 3.40 -1.93
C PHE A 7 0.72 4.23 -3.08
N VAL A 8 2.04 4.36 -3.11
CA VAL A 8 2.75 5.04 -4.21
C VAL A 8 3.07 4.03 -5.30
N VAL A 9 2.50 4.22 -6.49
CA VAL A 9 2.74 3.36 -7.65
C VAL A 9 3.69 4.09 -8.60
N THR A 10 4.79 3.43 -8.96
CA THR A 10 5.86 4.03 -9.77
C THR A 10 6.17 3.26 -11.05
N LEU A 11 6.48 4.00 -12.12
CA LEU A 11 7.20 3.46 -13.28
C LEU A 11 8.71 3.55 -13.03
N SER A 12 9.46 2.53 -13.45
CA SER A 12 10.93 2.51 -13.33
C SER A 12 11.63 3.58 -14.20
N LYS A 13 10.94 4.08 -15.22
CA LYS A 13 11.36 5.20 -16.07
C LYS A 13 10.13 5.87 -16.68
N ALA A 14 10.31 7.10 -17.17
CA ALA A 14 9.27 7.78 -17.94
C ALA A 14 8.98 7.04 -19.26
N SER A 15 7.70 6.95 -19.62
CA SER A 15 7.23 6.45 -20.91
C SER A 15 6.89 7.60 -21.86
N THR A 16 7.05 7.39 -23.16
CA THR A 16 6.53 8.28 -24.21
C THR A 16 5.08 7.99 -24.57
N GLN A 17 4.55 6.85 -24.12
CA GLN A 17 3.16 6.44 -24.31
C GLN A 17 2.39 6.53 -22.98
N THR A 18 1.07 6.69 -23.07
CA THR A 18 0.18 6.55 -21.92
C THR A 18 0.27 5.12 -21.37
N VAL A 19 0.50 4.99 -20.07
CA VAL A 19 0.50 3.71 -19.36
C VAL A 19 -0.74 3.66 -18.46
N THR A 20 -1.50 2.57 -18.53
CA THR A 20 -2.59 2.32 -17.58
C THR A 20 -2.35 1.04 -16.79
N VAL A 21 -2.87 1.01 -15.57
CA VAL A 21 -2.88 -0.19 -14.72
C VAL A 21 -4.13 -0.17 -13.85
N ALA A 22 -4.87 -1.27 -13.82
CA ALA A 22 -6.03 -1.42 -12.95
C ALA A 22 -5.57 -1.78 -11.53
N TYR A 23 -6.33 -1.38 -10.52
CA TYR A 23 -6.10 -1.77 -9.13
C TYR A 23 -7.39 -2.18 -8.43
N THR A 24 -7.26 -3.07 -7.45
CA THR A 24 -8.32 -3.45 -6.52
C THR A 24 -7.73 -3.70 -5.14
N THR A 25 -8.45 -3.36 -4.09
CA THR A 25 -8.15 -3.84 -2.74
C THR A 25 -8.69 -5.27 -2.57
N ALA A 26 -7.95 -6.12 -1.87
CA ALA A 26 -8.35 -7.46 -1.48
C ALA A 26 -8.25 -7.57 0.06
N PRO A 27 -9.29 -8.09 0.73
CA PRO A 27 -9.26 -8.29 2.18
C PRO A 27 -8.26 -9.38 2.56
N GLY A 28 -7.72 -9.26 3.78
CA GLY A 28 -6.91 -10.29 4.43
C GLY A 28 -7.51 -10.58 5.81
N THR A 29 -6.78 -10.26 6.87
CA THR A 29 -7.36 -10.19 8.23
C THR A 29 -8.12 -8.90 8.46
N ALA A 30 -7.75 -7.80 7.78
CA ALA A 30 -8.58 -6.61 7.68
C ALA A 30 -9.67 -6.83 6.63
N VAL A 31 -10.91 -6.49 6.96
CA VAL A 31 -12.10 -6.74 6.13
C VAL A 31 -12.79 -5.42 5.79
N ALA A 32 -13.32 -5.31 4.57
CA ALA A 32 -14.16 -4.17 4.17
C ALA A 32 -15.66 -4.50 4.38
N PRO A 33 -16.49 -3.54 4.82
CA PRO A 33 -16.16 -2.15 5.10
C PRO A 33 -15.72 -1.90 6.56
N SER A 34 -15.55 -2.91 7.42
CA SER A 34 -15.27 -2.71 8.85
C SER A 34 -13.98 -1.94 9.11
N ASP A 35 -12.88 -2.38 8.49
CA ASP A 35 -11.52 -1.96 8.83
C ASP A 35 -10.95 -1.03 7.76
N PHE A 36 -11.38 -1.20 6.51
CA PHE A 36 -11.08 -0.30 5.41
C PHE A 36 -12.25 -0.19 4.43
N THR A 37 -12.27 0.85 3.60
CA THR A 37 -13.20 0.95 2.47
C THR A 37 -12.56 0.30 1.26
N ALA A 38 -13.23 -0.70 0.67
CA ALA A 38 -12.74 -1.34 -0.54
C ALA A 38 -12.69 -0.34 -1.71
N GLU A 39 -11.56 -0.31 -2.41
CA GLU A 39 -11.29 0.60 -3.51
C GLU A 39 -10.90 -0.18 -4.76
N SER A 40 -11.32 0.31 -5.92
CA SER A 40 -10.86 -0.20 -7.21
C SER A 40 -10.87 0.90 -8.26
N GLY A 41 -10.05 0.77 -9.29
CA GLY A 41 -9.96 1.78 -10.33
C GLY A 41 -8.87 1.51 -11.35
N THR A 42 -8.54 2.56 -12.11
CA THR A 42 -7.44 2.53 -13.09
C THR A 42 -6.55 3.74 -12.87
N LEU A 43 -5.26 3.50 -12.71
CA LEU A 43 -4.25 4.56 -12.72
C LEU A 43 -3.83 4.82 -14.16
N THR A 44 -3.78 6.10 -14.53
CA THR A 44 -3.31 6.57 -15.84
C THR A 44 -2.08 7.45 -15.66
N PHE A 45 -0.95 7.01 -16.20
CA PHE A 45 0.28 7.78 -16.33
C PHE A 45 0.32 8.38 -17.72
N LEU A 46 0.24 9.71 -17.81
CA LEU A 46 0.47 10.43 -19.05
C LEU A 46 1.97 10.35 -19.42
N PRO A 47 2.33 10.54 -20.71
CA PRO A 47 3.74 10.58 -21.11
C PRO A 47 4.58 11.49 -20.20
N GLY A 48 5.75 10.99 -19.79
CA GLY A 48 6.63 11.69 -18.84
C GLY A 48 6.31 11.48 -17.36
N GLN A 49 5.11 11.04 -16.98
CA GLN A 49 4.76 10.78 -15.58
C GLN A 49 5.30 9.42 -15.12
N THR A 50 5.79 9.37 -13.88
CA THR A 50 6.35 8.15 -13.29
C THR A 50 5.73 7.79 -11.95
N THR A 51 4.85 8.61 -11.38
CA THR A 51 4.27 8.37 -10.05
C THR A 51 2.77 8.64 -10.03
N LYS A 52 2.03 7.75 -9.35
CA LYS A 52 0.62 7.90 -8.98
C LYS A 52 0.40 7.40 -7.56
N GLN A 53 -0.75 7.71 -7.00
CA GLN A 53 -1.14 7.29 -5.66
C GLN A 53 -2.51 6.61 -5.69
N ILE A 54 -2.66 5.58 -4.86
CA ILE A 54 -3.95 5.01 -4.47
C ILE A 54 -4.16 5.36 -2.99
N MET A 55 -5.31 5.93 -2.68
CA MET A 55 -5.69 6.27 -1.31
C MET A 55 -6.81 5.33 -0.88
N VAL A 56 -6.58 4.52 0.15
CA VAL A 56 -7.56 3.61 0.71
C VAL A 56 -7.96 4.12 2.10
N PRO A 57 -9.22 4.55 2.31
CA PRO A 57 -9.69 4.96 3.63
C PRO A 57 -9.65 3.79 4.61
N VAL A 58 -9.08 4.01 5.79
CA VAL A 58 -8.97 3.06 6.89
C VAL A 58 -9.82 3.56 8.06
N ARG A 59 -10.49 2.62 8.74
CA ARG A 59 -11.34 2.89 9.91
C ARG A 59 -10.61 2.47 11.18
N ASP A 60 -10.16 3.45 11.98
CA ASP A 60 -9.70 3.22 13.37
C ASP A 60 -10.93 3.15 14.30
N THR A 61 -11.78 2.14 14.15
CA THR A 61 -13.00 2.05 14.98
C THR A 61 -13.02 0.92 15.99
N LEU A 62 -11.99 0.09 16.06
CA LEU A 62 -11.92 -1.02 17.01
C LEU A 62 -10.58 -1.02 17.73
N PRO A 63 -10.54 -1.03 19.08
CA PRO A 63 -9.34 -1.41 19.82
C PRO A 63 -9.03 -2.88 19.51
N GLY A 64 -8.32 -3.12 18.42
CA GLY A 64 -7.71 -4.40 18.09
C GLY A 64 -6.42 -4.56 18.87
N THR A 65 -6.22 -5.72 19.48
CA THR A 65 -4.93 -6.08 20.12
C THR A 65 -3.95 -6.71 19.13
N VAL A 66 -4.37 -6.90 17.88
CA VAL A 66 -3.60 -7.55 16.83
C VAL A 66 -3.60 -6.70 15.57
N ASP A 67 -2.52 -6.80 14.81
CA ASP A 67 -2.40 -6.16 13.51
C ASP A 67 -3.27 -6.88 12.48
N GLU A 68 -3.94 -6.09 11.64
CA GLU A 68 -4.79 -6.58 10.56
C GLU A 68 -4.22 -6.17 9.20
N GLU A 69 -4.37 -7.01 8.17
CA GLU A 69 -3.78 -6.77 6.85
C GLU A 69 -4.84 -6.81 5.75
N PHE A 70 -4.74 -5.88 4.81
CA PHE A 70 -5.35 -5.98 3.48
C PHE A 70 -4.28 -5.75 2.41
N THR A 71 -4.58 -6.04 1.15
CA THR A 71 -3.63 -5.89 0.04
C THR A 71 -4.21 -5.04 -1.08
N VAL A 72 -3.39 -4.22 -1.73
CA VAL A 72 -3.69 -3.64 -3.05
C VAL A 72 -3.09 -4.53 -4.13
N VAL A 73 -3.89 -4.91 -5.12
CA VAL A 73 -3.48 -5.75 -6.26
C VAL A 73 -3.58 -4.93 -7.54
N LEU A 74 -2.49 -4.91 -8.31
CA LEU A 74 -2.40 -4.32 -9.64
C LEU A 74 -2.66 -5.38 -10.72
N SER A 75 -3.35 -5.00 -11.79
CA SER A 75 -3.67 -5.90 -12.90
C SER A 75 -3.81 -5.17 -14.23
N ALA A 76 -3.89 -5.92 -15.33
CA ALA A 76 -4.13 -5.43 -16.69
C ALA A 76 -3.28 -4.20 -17.07
N PRO A 77 -1.93 -4.26 -16.94
CA PRO A 77 -1.09 -3.15 -17.37
C PRO A 77 -1.16 -2.98 -18.90
N THR A 78 -1.10 -1.74 -19.38
CA THR A 78 -0.90 -1.43 -20.80
C THR A 78 0.39 -0.65 -20.97
N ASN A 79 1.15 -0.94 -22.03
CA ASN A 79 2.45 -0.29 -22.33
C ASN A 79 3.50 -0.40 -21.19
N ALA A 80 3.31 -1.33 -20.26
CA ALA A 80 4.21 -1.62 -19.15
C ALA A 80 4.08 -3.09 -18.72
N THR A 81 5.03 -3.57 -17.95
CA THR A 81 4.98 -4.87 -17.26
C THR A 81 4.97 -4.65 -15.75
N LEU A 82 4.28 -5.51 -15.01
CA LEU A 82 4.27 -5.45 -13.55
C LEU A 82 5.49 -6.18 -13.01
N ALA A 83 6.45 -5.43 -12.44
CA ALA A 83 7.54 -6.02 -11.65
C ALA A 83 7.03 -6.52 -10.30
N THR A 84 6.04 -5.83 -9.72
CA THR A 84 5.34 -6.20 -8.50
C THR A 84 3.86 -5.92 -8.73
N SER A 85 3.00 -6.90 -8.45
CA SER A 85 1.55 -6.81 -8.70
C SER A 85 0.71 -6.75 -7.42
N SER A 86 1.32 -6.78 -6.25
CA SER A 86 0.61 -6.65 -4.97
C SER A 86 1.45 -5.91 -3.93
N ALA A 87 0.77 -5.18 -3.05
CA ALA A 87 1.37 -4.50 -1.92
C ALA A 87 0.46 -4.69 -0.68
N PRO A 88 0.93 -5.39 0.37
CA PRO A 88 0.18 -5.50 1.61
C PRO A 88 0.19 -4.18 2.38
N CYS A 89 -0.81 -3.98 3.23
CA CYS A 89 -0.93 -2.87 4.15
C CYS A 89 -1.45 -3.36 5.49
N THR A 90 -0.66 -3.09 6.53
CA THR A 90 -0.99 -3.40 7.92
C THR A 90 -1.72 -2.23 8.55
N ILE A 91 -2.88 -2.50 9.13
CA ILE A 91 -3.59 -1.64 10.06
C ILE A 91 -3.10 -2.06 11.46
N PRO A 92 -2.29 -1.24 12.14
CA PRO A 92 -1.76 -1.60 13.45
C PRO A 92 -2.87 -1.68 14.48
N GLY A 93 -2.81 -2.68 15.35
CA GLY A 93 -3.67 -2.74 16.53
C GLY A 93 -3.33 -1.62 17.52
N GLU A 94 -4.34 -1.00 18.12
CA GLU A 94 -4.20 0.15 19.03
C GLU A 94 -3.39 -0.20 20.31
N ASP A 95 -3.34 -1.49 20.71
CA ASP A 95 -2.61 -1.98 21.89
C ASP A 95 -1.21 -2.57 21.59
N ALA A 96 -0.82 -2.67 20.32
CA ALA A 96 0.51 -3.18 19.93
C ALA A 96 1.66 -2.22 20.31
N LEU A 97 1.34 -0.99 20.70
CA LEU A 97 2.30 0.07 21.05
C LEU A 97 2.20 0.58 22.50
N SER A 98 1.38 -0.04 23.36
CA SER A 98 1.15 0.44 24.74
C SER A 98 2.21 0.01 25.77
N GLY A 99 3.31 -0.61 25.35
CA GLY A 99 4.42 -1.00 26.23
C GLY A 99 5.75 -0.35 25.82
N PRO A 100 6.70 -0.13 26.77
CA PRO A 100 8.03 0.34 26.43
C PRO A 100 8.75 -0.66 25.52
N VAL A 101 9.16 -0.21 24.32
CA VAL A 101 9.90 -1.03 23.35
C VAL A 101 11.40 -0.77 23.50
N VAL A 102 12.16 -1.84 23.74
CA VAL A 102 13.62 -1.82 23.67
C VAL A 102 14.03 -2.19 22.24
N SER A 103 14.82 -1.34 21.59
CA SER A 103 15.38 -1.61 20.26
C SER A 103 16.89 -1.46 20.25
N ILE A 104 17.54 -2.22 19.36
CA ILE A 104 18.96 -2.13 19.05
C ILE A 104 19.11 -1.86 17.54
N ASN A 105 19.96 -0.91 17.16
CA ASN A 105 20.22 -0.61 15.76
C ASN A 105 21.14 -1.66 15.13
N ASN A 106 20.99 -1.92 13.84
CA ASN A 106 21.97 -2.71 13.09
C ASN A 106 23.32 -1.99 13.04
N VAL A 107 24.38 -2.67 13.48
CA VAL A 107 25.76 -2.28 13.24
C VAL A 107 26.18 -2.88 11.90
N SER A 108 26.52 -2.01 10.95
CA SER A 108 27.21 -2.40 9.71
C SER A 108 28.70 -2.17 9.90
N VAL A 109 29.52 -3.20 9.66
CA VAL A 109 30.97 -3.05 9.51
C VAL A 109 31.23 -2.65 8.06
N PRO A 110 31.81 -1.47 7.79
CA PRO A 110 32.21 -1.10 6.44
C PRO A 110 33.22 -2.12 5.90
N ASN A 111 33.10 -2.48 4.62
CA ASN A 111 34.14 -3.26 3.94
C ASN A 111 35.46 -2.45 3.91
N PRO A 112 36.63 -3.06 4.14
CA PRO A 112 37.91 -2.37 4.03
C PRO A 112 38.13 -1.80 2.62
#